data_AF-A0A925ZIL6-F1
#
_entry.id   AF-A0A925ZIL6-F1
#
_cell.length_a   1.000
_cell.length_b   1.000
_cell.length_c   1.000
_cell.angle_alpha   90.00
_cell.angle_beta   90.00
_cell.angle_gamma   90.00
#
_symmetry.space_group_name_H-M   'P 1'
#
loop_
_entity.id
_entity.type
_entity.pdbx_description
1 polymer ?
#
loop_
_entity_poly.entity_id
_entity_poly.type
_entity_poly.pdbx_seq_one_letter_code
_entity_poly.pdbx_strand_id
1 'polypeptide(L)'
;MLVAIATLCCIPLGQNAPMPTVVPQPMSMVASSHGFTLNDKTVIVASGSTGRMLQSFLSPATGYALDVKGRGVNNAVHMKEKNAIHLRKVQNWGL
;
A
#
# COMPACT_ATOMS: atom_id res chain seq x y z
N MET A 1 5.42 -54.29 -7.97
CA MET A 1 4.33 -53.30 -8.05
C MET A 1 4.47 -52.38 -6.84
N LEU A 2 4.99 -51.16 -7.01
CA LEU A 2 5.29 -50.23 -5.92
C LEU A 2 4.28 -49.09 -5.97
N VAL A 3 3.54 -48.86 -4.88
CA VAL A 3 2.50 -47.83 -4.78
C VAL A 3 3.09 -46.59 -4.14
N ALA A 4 3.13 -45.47 -4.87
CA ALA A 4 3.53 -44.16 -4.35
C ALA A 4 2.31 -43.49 -3.71
N ILE A 5 2.36 -43.27 -2.40
CA ILE A 5 1.31 -42.56 -1.65
C ILE A 5 1.68 -41.08 -1.69
N ALA A 6 0.95 -40.29 -2.47
CA ALA A 6 1.09 -38.85 -2.52
C ALA A 6 0.40 -38.24 -1.29
N THR A 7 1.19 -37.91 -0.27
CA THR A 7 0.70 -37.19 0.92
C THR A 7 0.39 -35.75 0.52
N LEU A 8 -0.91 -35.45 0.32
CA LEU A 8 -1.41 -34.08 0.20
C LEU A 8 -1.21 -33.37 1.54
N CYS A 9 -0.15 -32.57 1.66
CA CYS A 9 0.03 -31.69 2.80
C CYS A 9 -0.98 -30.54 2.65
N CYS A 10 -2.07 -30.60 3.42
CA CYS A 10 -3.04 -29.51 3.49
C CYS A 10 -2.40 -28.33 4.22
N ILE A 11 -2.01 -27.27 3.51
CA ILE A 11 -1.52 -26.03 4.14
C ILE A 11 -2.76 -25.28 4.65
N PRO A 12 -2.93 -25.08 5.97
CA PRO A 12 -4.04 -24.29 6.48
C PRO A 12 -3.87 -22.82 6.06
N LEU A 13 -4.67 -22.40 5.07
CA LEU A 13 -4.86 -21.00 4.71
C LEU A 13 -5.68 -20.30 5.81
N GLY A 14 -5.00 -19.73 6.80
CA GLY A 14 -5.73 -19.03 7.87
C GLY A 14 -4.89 -18.40 8.98
N GLN A 15 -3.59 -18.17 8.78
CA GLN A 15 -2.83 -17.38 9.75
C GLN A 15 -2.94 -15.89 9.38
N ASN A 16 -3.56 -15.10 10.25
CA ASN A 16 -3.46 -13.64 10.18
C ASN A 16 -1.98 -13.27 10.09
N ALA A 17 -1.58 -12.63 8.99
CA ALA A 17 -0.20 -12.20 8.81
C ALA A 17 0.19 -11.28 9.98
N PRO A 18 1.38 -11.47 10.59
CA PRO A 18 1.82 -10.62 11.68
C PRO A 18 1.91 -9.17 11.22
N MET A 19 1.46 -8.25 12.06
CA MET A 19 1.51 -6.82 11.78
C MET A 19 2.98 -6.38 11.64
N PRO A 20 3.34 -5.60 10.61
CA PRO A 20 4.73 -5.18 10.41
C PRO A 20 5.19 -4.23 11.51
N THR A 21 6.42 -4.40 11.97
CA THR A 21 7.08 -3.46 12.88
C THR A 21 7.50 -2.21 12.11
N VAL A 22 7.04 -1.04 12.54
CA VAL A 22 7.37 0.26 11.95
C VAL A 22 8.16 1.09 12.96
N VAL A 23 9.23 1.75 12.51
CA VAL A 23 10.09 2.61 13.34
C VAL A 23 10.19 4.01 12.70
N PRO A 24 9.88 5.11 13.44
CA PRO A 24 9.26 5.10 14.77
C PRO A 24 7.86 4.48 14.74
N GLN A 25 7.44 3.92 15.87
CA GLN A 25 6.11 3.34 15.97
C GLN A 25 5.04 4.42 15.82
N PRO A 26 4.00 4.19 15.01
CA PRO A 26 2.86 5.09 14.92
C PRO A 26 2.18 5.23 16.28
N MET A 27 1.71 6.44 16.60
CA MET A 27 0.96 6.70 17.85
C MET A 27 -0.32 5.87 17.97
N SER A 28 -0.88 5.44 16.84
CA SER A 28 -2.06 4.59 16.79
C SER A 28 -1.99 3.68 15.56
N MET A 29 -2.33 2.41 15.76
CA MET A 29 -2.50 1.42 14.70
C MET A 29 -3.65 0.50 15.11
N VAL A 30 -4.64 0.36 14.22
CA VAL A 30 -5.79 -0.52 14.43
C VAL A 30 -5.68 -1.65 13.40
N ALA A 31 -5.50 -2.88 13.87
CA ALA A 31 -5.42 -4.03 13.00
C ALA A 31 -6.79 -4.33 12.37
N SER A 32 -6.78 -4.70 11.08
CA SER A 32 -7.95 -5.17 10.35
C SER A 32 -7.91 -6.70 10.25
N SER A 33 -9.08 -7.35 10.20
CA SER A 33 -9.22 -8.79 9.91
C SER A 33 -8.83 -9.16 8.48
N HIS A 34 -8.63 -8.16 7.62
CA HIS A 34 -8.28 -8.35 6.22
C HIS A 34 -6.88 -7.83 5.93
N GLY A 35 -6.13 -8.62 5.17
CA GLY A 35 -4.84 -8.23 4.61
C GLY A 35 -4.99 -7.62 3.22
N PHE A 36 -3.99 -6.83 2.84
CA PHE A 36 -3.79 -6.38 1.47
C PHE A 36 -2.53 -7.06 0.93
N THR A 37 -2.66 -7.75 -0.21
CA THR A 37 -1.55 -8.48 -0.83
C THR A 37 -1.09 -7.77 -2.09
N LEU A 38 0.18 -7.36 -2.10
CA LEU A 38 0.85 -6.86 -3.30
C LEU A 38 1.02 -7.99 -4.31
N ASN A 39 0.77 -7.70 -5.58
CA ASN A 39 0.99 -8.62 -6.70
C ASN A 39 1.38 -7.85 -7.97
N ASP A 40 1.57 -8.59 -9.06
CA ASP A 40 1.91 -8.09 -10.39
C ASP A 40 0.90 -7.10 -10.99
N LYS A 41 -0.36 -7.15 -10.53
CA LYS A 41 -1.44 -6.24 -10.95
C LYS A 41 -1.61 -5.04 -10.03
N THR A 42 -0.84 -4.95 -8.94
CA THR A 42 -0.94 -3.82 -8.02
C THR A 42 -0.36 -2.56 -8.66
N VAL A 43 -1.07 -1.45 -8.56
CA VAL A 43 -0.66 -0.15 -9.09
C VAL A 43 -0.60 0.90 -7.99
N ILE A 44 0.17 1.97 -8.20
CA ILE A 44 0.18 3.15 -7.34
C ILE A 44 -0.75 4.20 -7.97
N VAL A 45 -1.75 4.64 -7.22
CA VAL A 45 -2.67 5.69 -7.66
C VAL A 45 -2.28 6.99 -6.97
N ALA A 46 -1.67 7.89 -7.72
CA ALA A 46 -1.14 9.13 -7.21
C ALA A 46 -1.20 10.24 -8.26
N SER A 47 -1.32 11.49 -7.80
CA SER A 47 -1.09 12.69 -8.61
C SER A 47 0.33 13.21 -8.38
N GLY A 48 0.99 13.70 -9.44
CA GLY A 48 2.30 14.36 -9.33
C GLY A 48 3.50 13.42 -9.18
N SER A 49 4.64 14.00 -8.78
CA SER A 49 5.94 13.31 -8.70
C SER A 49 6.04 12.30 -7.56
N THR A 50 5.22 12.45 -6.51
CA THR A 50 5.23 11.59 -5.32
C THR A 50 4.94 10.13 -5.65
N GLY A 51 4.09 9.86 -6.64
CA GLY A 51 3.80 8.49 -7.09
C GLY A 51 5.03 7.77 -7.64
N ARG A 52 5.84 8.47 -8.46
CA ARG A 52 7.09 7.93 -8.99
C ARG A 52 8.15 7.75 -7.91
N MET A 53 8.20 8.67 -6.95
CA MET A 53 9.06 8.52 -5.78
C MET A 53 8.70 7.25 -5.00
N LEU A 54 7.43 7.04 -4.67
CA LEU A 54 6.98 5.83 -3.98
C LEU A 54 7.28 4.55 -4.79
N GLN A 55 7.05 4.58 -6.10
CA GLN A 55 7.39 3.47 -6.99
C GLN A 55 8.88 3.11 -6.89
N SER A 56 9.78 4.11 -6.93
CA SER A 56 11.23 3.88 -6.88
C SER A 56 11.69 3.19 -5.60
N PHE A 57 10.98 3.37 -4.49
CA PHE A 57 11.27 2.68 -3.22
C PHE A 57 10.64 1.29 -3.15
N LEU A 58 9.39 1.14 -3.58
CA LEU A 58 8.65 -0.11 -3.41
C LEU A 58 9.02 -1.17 -4.47
N SER A 59 9.30 -0.78 -5.70
CA SER A 59 9.64 -1.74 -6.76
C SER A 59 10.83 -2.64 -6.42
N PRO A 60 12.00 -2.13 -6.00
CA PRO A 60 13.12 -3.00 -5.63
C PRO A 60 12.85 -3.80 -4.34
N ALA A 61 12.07 -3.27 -3.39
CA ALA A 61 11.77 -3.95 -2.14
C ALA A 61 10.76 -5.10 -2.30
N THR A 62 9.87 -5.01 -3.27
CA THR A 62 8.76 -5.95 -3.46
C THR A 62 8.94 -6.88 -4.66
N GLY A 63 9.82 -6.52 -5.60
CA GLY A 63 9.99 -7.23 -6.88
C GLY A 63 8.88 -6.95 -7.89
N TYR A 64 7.91 -6.09 -7.57
CA TYR A 64 6.81 -5.73 -8.47
C TYR A 64 7.03 -4.39 -9.18
N ALA A 65 6.54 -4.26 -10.42
CA ALA A 65 6.70 -3.05 -11.21
C ALA A 65 5.94 -1.83 -10.65
N LEU A 66 4.77 -2.06 -10.02
CA LEU A 66 3.95 -1.05 -9.34
C LEU A 66 3.69 0.21 -10.19
N ASP A 67 3.09 0.04 -11.36
CA ASP A 67 2.80 1.14 -12.29
C ASP A 67 2.06 2.31 -11.62
N VAL A 68 2.43 3.55 -11.97
CA VAL A 68 1.77 4.75 -11.46
C VAL A 68 0.63 5.17 -12.38
N LYS A 69 -0.58 5.28 -11.84
CA LYS A 69 -1.81 5.66 -12.58
C LYS A 69 -2.51 6.85 -11.91
N GLY A 70 -3.16 7.69 -12.71
CA GLY A 70 -3.93 8.83 -12.20
C GLY A 70 -5.36 8.51 -11.74
N ARG A 71 -5.86 7.29 -11.98
CA ARG A 71 -7.22 6.86 -11.63
C ARG A 71 -7.20 5.56 -10.83
N GLY A 72 -8.12 5.45 -9.86
CA GLY A 72 -8.30 4.29 -9.00
C GLY A 72 -8.68 3.01 -9.75
N VAL A 73 -8.15 1.89 -9.27
CA VAL A 73 -8.52 0.52 -9.65
C VAL A 73 -8.62 -0.34 -8.38
N ASN A 74 -9.23 -1.52 -8.44
CA ASN A 74 -9.53 -2.33 -7.26
C ASN A 74 -8.29 -2.80 -6.45
N ASN A 75 -7.12 -2.92 -7.08
CA ASN A 75 -5.87 -3.35 -6.43
C ASN A 75 -4.82 -2.24 -6.52
N ALA A 76 -4.92 -1.25 -5.63
CA ALA A 76 -4.11 -0.05 -5.72
C ALA A 76 -3.67 0.49 -4.35
N VAL A 77 -2.45 1.02 -4.32
CA VAL A 77 -1.95 1.86 -3.23
C VAL A 77 -2.29 3.32 -3.56
N HIS A 78 -3.19 3.91 -2.79
CA HIS A 78 -3.66 5.28 -3.02
C HIS A 78 -2.83 6.30 -2.24
N MET A 79 -2.23 7.26 -2.95
CA MET A 79 -1.69 8.47 -2.35
C MET A 79 -2.62 9.64 -2.62
N LYS A 80 -3.06 10.29 -1.54
CA LYS A 80 -3.83 11.52 -1.61
C LYS A 80 -3.07 12.60 -0.88
N GLU A 81 -2.68 13.63 -1.59
CA GLU A 81 -2.13 14.84 -0.97
C GLU A 81 -3.30 15.65 -0.41
N LYS A 82 -3.41 15.69 0.92
CA LYS A 82 -4.27 16.68 1.58
C LYS A 82 -3.46 17.96 1.67
N ASN A 83 -3.64 18.86 0.70
CA ASN A 83 -3.05 20.18 0.75
C ASN A 83 -3.65 20.96 1.93
N ALA A 84 -2.91 21.02 3.03
CA ALA A 84 -3.28 21.74 4.25
C ALA A 84 -2.86 23.21 4.14
N ILE A 85 -3.39 23.94 3.16
CA ILE A 85 -3.25 25.39 3.08
C ILE A 85 -4.61 25.98 2.71
N HIS A 86 -5.50 26.08 3.71
CA HIS A 86 -6.59 27.04 3.70
C HIS A 86 -6.05 28.42 4.16
N LEU A 87 -5.02 28.95 3.50
CA LEU A 87 -4.64 30.35 3.65
C LEU A 87 -5.50 31.19 2.70
N ARG A 88 -6.80 31.27 2.98
CA ARG A 88 -7.63 32.35 2.47
C ARG A 88 -8.12 33.18 3.65
N LYS A 89 -7.84 34.48 3.57
CA LYS A 89 -8.29 35.59 4.44
C LYS A 89 -7.32 36.05 5.55
N VAL A 90 -6.15 36.56 5.20
CA VAL A 90 -5.57 37.70 5.95
C VAL A 90 -4.85 38.65 4.98
N GLN A 91 -5.56 39.15 3.97
CA GLN A 91 -5.12 40.32 3.18
C GLN A 91 -6.36 41.10 2.75
N ASN A 92 -6.99 41.82 3.67
CA ASN A 92 -7.66 43.11 3.39
C ASN A 92 -8.19 43.75 4.68
N TRP A 93 -7.35 44.48 5.40
CA TRP A 93 -7.79 45.62 6.19
C TRP A 93 -6.80 46.73 5.89
N GLY A 94 -7.03 47.39 4.75
CA GLY A 94 -6.46 48.71 4.55
C GLY A 94 -7.01 49.63 5.62
N LEU A 95 -6.09 50.27 6.34
CA LEU A 95 -6.16 51.65 6.84
C LEU A 95 -4.71 52.11 6.98
#